data_AF-A0AAU6LKV4-F1
#
_entry.id   AF-A0AAU6LKV4-F1
#
_cell.length_a   1.000
_cell.length_b   1.000
_cell.length_c   1.000
_cell.angle_alpha   90.00
_cell.angle_beta   90.00
_cell.angle_gamma   90.00
#
_symmetry.space_group_name_H-M   'P 1'
#
loop_
_entity.id
_entity.type
_entity.pdbx_description
1 polymer ?
#
loop_
_entity_poly.entity_id
_entity_poly.type
_entity_poly.pdbx_seq_one_letter_code
_entity_poly.pdbx_strand_id
1 'polypeptide(L)'
;MSFRYAVGGFGLAVMAFGGFLLVREPEPWRIALWLAGGVLVHDGLVAPLVIAVGALCAAAGLRLRGVPRAALVVAGSLTVIALPPLLRPGGVANASVLPLDYPRNWLLAMAAVGVLAAGYAGACAWARARRRRAALRR
;
A
#
# COMPACT_ATOMS: atom_id res chain seq x y z
N MET A 1 -26.83 -17.20 5.95
CA MET A 1 -27.10 -16.97 4.51
C MET A 1 -27.62 -15.56 4.23
N SER A 2 -28.56 -15.04 5.01
CA SER A 2 -29.07 -13.65 4.93
C SER A 2 -27.98 -12.57 4.86
N PHE A 3 -26.91 -12.68 5.67
CA PHE A 3 -25.82 -11.69 5.67
C PHE A 3 -25.10 -11.56 4.32
N ARG A 4 -24.88 -12.67 3.60
CA ARG A 4 -24.21 -12.65 2.28
C ARG A 4 -25.08 -11.93 1.24
N TYR A 5 -26.39 -12.19 1.26
CA TYR A 5 -27.34 -11.51 0.40
C TYR A 5 -27.52 -10.04 0.78
N ALA A 6 -27.50 -9.70 2.07
CA ALA A 6 -27.57 -8.33 2.54
C ALA A 6 -26.34 -7.52 2.08
N VAL A 7 -25.13 -8.06 2.26
CA VAL A 7 -23.88 -7.41 1.80
C VAL A 7 -23.84 -7.33 0.27
N GLY A 8 -24.22 -8.40 -0.43
CA GLY A 8 -24.29 -8.41 -1.89
C GLY A 8 -25.29 -7.40 -2.44
N GLY A 9 -26.51 -7.37 -1.88
CA GLY A 9 -27.56 -6.43 -2.26
C GLY A 9 -27.17 -4.98 -1.96
N PHE A 10 -26.55 -4.72 -0.81
CA PHE A 10 -26.01 -3.40 -0.48
C PHE A 10 -24.92 -2.98 -1.48
N GLY A 11 -24.00 -3.87 -1.82
CA GLY A 11 -22.97 -3.61 -2.83
C GLY A 11 -23.57 -3.25 -4.20
N LEU A 12 -24.57 -4.00 -4.65
CA LEU A 12 -25.30 -3.70 -5.89
C LEU A 12 -26.02 -2.35 -5.83
N ALA A 13 -26.65 -2.01 -4.71
CA ALA A 13 -27.31 -0.72 -4.52
C ALA A 13 -26.30 0.44 -4.62
N VAL A 14 -25.13 0.30 -4.00
CA VAL A 14 -24.04 1.30 -4.09
C VAL A 14 -23.51 1.41 -5.52
N MET A 15 -23.31 0.29 -6.23
CA MET A 15 -22.87 0.31 -7.63
C MET A 15 -23.91 0.99 -8.53
N ALA A 16 -25.19 0.67 -8.36
CA ALA A 16 -26.28 1.29 -9.13
C ALA A 16 -26.34 2.81 -8.85
N PHE A 17 -26.19 3.22 -7.59
CA PHE A 17 -26.12 4.62 -7.22
C PHE A 17 -24.91 5.32 -7.84
N GLY A 18 -23.73 4.70 -7.81
CA GLY A 18 -22.54 5.21 -8.48
C GLY A 18 -22.71 5.34 -10.00
N GLY A 19 -23.36 4.36 -10.65
CA GLY A 19 -23.70 4.42 -12.07
C GLY A 19 -24.70 5.54 -12.40
N PHE A 20 -25.70 5.75 -11.55
CA PHE A 20 -26.64 6.86 -11.68
C PHE A 20 -25.94 8.22 -11.59
N LEU A 21 -25.00 8.39 -10.64
CA LEU A 21 -24.19 9.60 -10.54
C LEU A 21 -23.30 9.77 -11.77
N LEU A 22 -22.67 8.69 -12.23
CA LEU A 22 -21.77 8.72 -13.39
C LEU A 22 -22.46 9.24 -14.65
N VAL A 23 -23.69 8.79 -14.96
CA VAL A 23 -24.43 9.23 -16.15
C VAL A 23 -24.84 10.72 -16.08
N ARG A 24 -24.87 11.31 -14.88
CA ARG A 24 -25.21 12.72 -14.66
C ARG A 24 -24.00 13.65 -14.65
N GLU A 25 -22.78 13.10 -14.63
CA GLU A 25 -21.56 13.90 -14.75
C GLU A 25 -21.41 14.41 -16.20
N PRO A 26 -20.95 15.65 -16.42
CA PRO A 26 -20.73 16.19 -17.76
C PRO A 26 -19.71 15.40 -18.58
N GLU A 27 -18.70 14.82 -17.93
CA GLU A 27 -17.57 14.13 -18.56
C GLU A 27 -17.39 12.69 -18.02
N PRO A 28 -18.38 11.80 -18.22
CA PRO A 28 -18.42 10.49 -17.56
C PRO A 28 -17.28 9.56 -18.04
N TRP A 29 -16.83 9.74 -19.28
CA TRP A 29 -15.75 8.95 -19.87
C TRP A 29 -14.43 9.15 -19.14
N ARG A 30 -14.17 10.33 -18.55
CA ARG A 30 -12.94 10.59 -17.78
C ARG A 30 -12.89 9.75 -16.52
N ILE A 31 -14.03 9.63 -15.84
CA ILE A 31 -14.18 8.78 -14.66
C ILE A 31 -14.06 7.31 -15.05
N ALA A 32 -14.73 6.90 -16.15
CA ALA A 32 -14.61 5.54 -16.67
C ALA A 32 -13.16 5.18 -17.02
N LEU A 33 -12.43 6.08 -17.68
CA LEU A 33 -11.01 5.89 -17.99
C LEU A 33 -10.15 5.82 -16.74
N TRP A 34 -10.43 6.63 -15.72
CA TRP A 34 -9.73 6.57 -14.43
C TRP A 34 -9.98 5.24 -13.70
N LEU A 35 -11.22 4.76 -13.67
CA LEU A 35 -11.58 3.47 -13.07
C LEU A 35 -10.92 2.31 -13.82
N ALA A 36 -11.06 2.27 -15.15
CA ALA A 36 -10.45 1.24 -15.99
C ALA A 36 -8.92 1.27 -15.92
N GLY A 37 -8.33 2.47 -15.96
CA GLY A 37 -6.90 2.67 -15.82
C GLY A 37 -6.37 2.19 -14.46
N GLY A 38 -7.10 2.45 -13.38
CA GLY A 38 -6.78 1.93 -12.05
C GLY A 38 -6.74 0.40 -12.00
N VAL A 39 -7.75 -0.26 -12.57
CA VAL A 39 -7.79 -1.73 -12.66
C VAL A 39 -6.64 -2.26 -13.51
N LEU A 40 -6.41 -1.69 -14.69
CA LEU A 40 -5.33 -2.11 -15.59
C LEU A 40 -3.94 -1.95 -14.95
N VAL A 41 -3.69 -0.83 -14.27
CA VAL A 41 -2.42 -0.62 -13.54
C VAL A 41 -2.32 -1.59 -12.37
N HIS A 42 -3.40 -1.84 -11.64
CA HIS A 42 -3.38 -2.77 -10.52
C HIS A 42 -3.08 -4.21 -10.97
N ASP A 43 -3.88 -4.74 -11.89
CA ASP A 43 -3.80 -6.14 -12.32
C ASP A 43 -2.64 -6.39 -13.28
N GLY A 44 -2.35 -5.43 -14.16
CA GLY A 44 -1.31 -5.54 -15.17
C GLY A 44 0.10 -5.22 -14.67
N LEU A 45 0.24 -4.41 -13.61
CA LEU A 45 1.55 -3.98 -13.11
C LEU A 45 1.74 -4.25 -11.61
N VAL A 46 0.84 -3.75 -10.75
CA VAL A 46 1.04 -3.83 -9.29
C VAL A 46 1.02 -5.27 -8.79
N ALA A 47 0.02 -6.06 -9.17
CA ALA A 47 -0.09 -7.45 -8.74
C ALA A 47 1.11 -8.29 -9.24
N PRO A 48 1.52 -8.24 -10.52
CA PRO A 48 2.73 -8.91 -11.00
C PRO A 48 4.00 -8.49 -10.25
N LEU A 49 4.18 -7.19 -9.96
CA LEU A 49 5.34 -6.71 -9.20
C LEU A 49 5.35 -7.25 -7.77
N VAL A 50 4.21 -7.25 -7.09
CA VAL A 50 4.08 -7.81 -5.73
C VAL A 50 4.40 -9.31 -5.73
N ILE A 51 3.92 -10.05 -6.72
CA ILE A 51 4.23 -11.47 -6.89
C ILE A 51 5.73 -11.67 -7.16
N ALA A 52 6.33 -10.86 -8.05
CA ALA A 52 7.75 -10.92 -8.38
C ALA A 52 8.64 -10.67 -7.14
N VAL A 53 8.33 -9.66 -6.34
CA VAL A 53 9.04 -9.40 -5.07
C VAL A 53 8.92 -10.61 -4.12
N GLY A 54 7.72 -11.17 -3.99
CA GLY A 54 7.49 -12.38 -3.21
C GLY A 54 8.33 -13.57 -3.69
N ALA A 55 8.37 -13.79 -5.02
CA ALA A 55 9.13 -14.85 -5.65
C ALA A 55 10.64 -14.66 -5.48
N LEU A 56 11.16 -13.45 -5.67
CA LEU A 56 12.57 -13.12 -5.47
C LEU A 56 12.99 -13.34 -4.01
N CYS A 57 12.16 -12.90 -3.05
CA CYS A 57 12.41 -13.18 -1.64
C CYS A 57 12.42 -14.69 -1.35
N ALA A 58 11.47 -15.44 -1.91
CA ALA A 58 11.43 -16.89 -1.75
C ALA A 58 12.68 -17.57 -2.35
N ALA A 59 13.11 -17.15 -3.55
CA ALA A 59 14.31 -17.64 -4.21
C ALA A 59 15.59 -17.34 -3.40
N ALA A 60 15.63 -16.19 -2.72
CA ALA A 60 16.71 -15.82 -1.80
C ALA A 60 16.62 -16.53 -0.42
N GLY A 61 15.67 -17.45 -0.22
CA GLY A 61 15.44 -18.13 1.06
C GLY A 61 14.84 -17.24 2.15
N LEU A 62 14.39 -16.04 1.81
CA LEU A 62 13.81 -15.08 2.74
C LEU A 62 12.32 -15.39 2.96
N ARG A 63 11.93 -15.49 4.24
CA ARG A 63 10.52 -15.65 4.62
C ARG A 63 9.90 -14.29 4.93
N LEU A 64 9.08 -13.78 4.01
CA LEU A 64 8.28 -12.55 4.21
C LEU A 64 7.09 -12.80 5.15
N ARG A 65 7.38 -12.97 6.45
CA ARG A 65 6.36 -13.16 7.50
C ARG A 65 6.58 -12.19 8.65
N GLY A 66 5.49 -11.67 9.20
CA GLY A 66 5.52 -10.71 10.30
C GLY A 66 6.08 -9.36 9.86
N VAL A 67 7.13 -8.90 10.53
CA VAL A 67 7.67 -7.53 10.43
C VAL A 67 8.04 -7.12 9.00
N PRO A 68 8.78 -7.91 8.20
CA PRO A 68 9.13 -7.52 6.83
C PRO A 68 7.90 -7.35 5.93
N ARG A 69 6.88 -8.22 6.09
CA ARG A 69 5.63 -8.10 5.34
C ARG A 69 4.88 -6.82 5.73
N ALA A 70 4.77 -6.54 7.03
CA ALA A 70 4.12 -5.31 7.50
C ALA A 70 4.85 -4.06 7.00
N ALA A 71 6.18 -4.05 7.05
CA ALA A 71 7.00 -2.95 6.55
C ALA A 71 6.79 -2.71 5.04
N LEU A 72 6.78 -3.77 4.23
CA LEU A 72 6.51 -3.67 2.80
C LEU A 72 5.10 -3.17 2.49
N VAL A 73 4.09 -3.61 3.25
CA VAL A 73 2.72 -3.12 3.10
C VAL A 73 2.64 -1.63 3.40
N VAL A 74 3.21 -1.19 4.54
CA VAL A 74 3.22 0.23 4.92
C VAL A 74 3.99 1.08 3.90
N ALA A 75 5.19 0.63 3.50
CA ALA A 75 6.00 1.33 2.50
C ALA A 75 5.29 1.44 1.14
N GLY A 76 4.63 0.36 0.70
CA GLY A 76 3.82 0.36 -0.52
C GLY A 76 2.64 1.32 -0.43
N SER A 77 1.88 1.30 0.67
CA SER A 77 0.76 2.21 0.87
C SER A 77 1.19 3.68 0.88
N LEU A 78 2.26 4.02 1.61
CA LEU A 78 2.83 5.37 1.60
C LEU A 78 3.28 5.80 0.21
N THR A 79 3.86 4.89 -0.57
CA THR A 79 4.30 5.17 -1.94
C THR A 79 3.10 5.44 -2.85
N VAL A 80 2.03 4.65 -2.78
CA VAL A 80 0.81 4.88 -3.57
C VAL A 80 0.16 6.23 -3.21
N ILE A 81 0.15 6.61 -1.93
CA ILE A 81 -0.38 7.91 -1.47
C ILE A 81 0.50 9.07 -1.93
N ALA A 82 1.82 8.89 -1.93
CA ALA A 82 2.78 9.92 -2.36
C ALA A 82 2.88 10.03 -3.88
N LEU A 83 2.44 9.03 -4.65
CA LEU A 83 2.61 8.97 -6.09
C LEU A 83 2.00 10.18 -6.84
N PRO A 84 0.76 10.62 -6.56
CA PRO A 84 0.15 11.73 -7.28
C PRO A 84 0.94 13.04 -7.19
N PRO A 85 1.38 13.55 -6.01
CA PRO A 85 2.21 14.75 -5.96
C PRO A 85 3.64 14.53 -6.48
N LEU A 86 4.19 13.30 -6.39
CA LEU A 86 5.53 12.98 -6.91
C LEU A 86 5.59 12.93 -8.45
N LEU A 87 4.55 12.40 -9.09
CA LEU A 87 4.49 12.25 -10.55
C LEU A 87 3.76 13.40 -11.25
N ARG A 88 3.30 14.41 -10.49
CA ARG A 88 2.60 15.55 -11.05
C ARG A 88 3.48 16.27 -12.09
N PRO A 89 3.02 16.43 -13.33
CA PRO A 89 3.73 17.25 -14.31
C PRO A 89 3.51 18.75 -14.02
N GLY A 90 4.59 19.53 -14.10
CA GLY A 90 4.55 21.00 -14.04
C GLY A 90 4.67 21.59 -12.63
N GLY A 91 4.88 22.91 -12.58
CA GLY A 91 4.99 23.67 -11.34
C GLY A 91 3.66 23.82 -10.58
N VAL A 92 3.74 24.19 -9.32
CA VAL A 92 2.56 24.51 -8.51
C VAL A 92 2.02 25.88 -8.92
N ALA A 93 0.76 25.95 -9.35
CA ALA A 93 0.10 27.23 -9.59
C ALA A 93 -0.07 28.05 -8.28
N ASN A 94 -0.10 27.35 -7.13
CA ASN A 94 -0.22 27.92 -5.80
C ASN A 94 0.71 27.16 -4.84
N ALA A 95 1.65 27.86 -4.20
CA ALA A 95 2.64 27.25 -3.30
C ALA A 95 2.01 26.61 -2.06
N SER A 96 0.81 27.04 -1.63
CA SER A 96 0.08 26.46 -0.50
C SER A 96 -0.54 25.08 -0.79
N VAL A 97 -0.68 24.69 -2.06
CA VAL A 97 -1.30 23.40 -2.45
C VAL A 97 -0.33 22.23 -2.29
N LEU A 98 0.96 22.46 -2.53
CA LEU A 98 2.05 21.48 -2.36
C LEU A 98 3.18 22.17 -1.56
N PRO A 99 2.97 22.51 -0.28
CA PRO A 99 3.93 23.32 0.48
C PRO A 99 5.15 22.51 0.94
N LEU A 100 5.10 21.18 0.81
CA LEU A 100 6.13 20.28 1.28
C LEU A 100 7.02 19.77 0.15
N ASP A 101 8.27 19.47 0.49
CA ASP A 101 9.17 18.70 -0.36
C ASP A 101 8.77 17.22 -0.30
N TYR A 102 7.89 16.80 -1.21
CA TYR A 102 7.35 15.43 -1.25
C TYR A 102 8.40 14.36 -1.50
N PRO A 103 9.39 14.54 -2.42
CA PRO A 103 10.48 13.59 -2.57
C PRO A 103 11.25 13.38 -1.28
N ARG A 104 11.66 14.48 -0.62
CA ARG A 104 12.39 14.41 0.65
C ARG A 104 11.55 13.75 1.74
N ASN A 105 10.30 14.15 1.91
CA ASN A 105 9.44 13.63 2.96
C ASN A 105 9.06 12.16 2.74
N TRP A 106 8.86 11.75 1.49
CA TRP A 106 8.67 10.35 1.16
C TRP A 106 9.90 9.52 1.51
N LEU A 107 11.11 9.98 1.14
CA LEU A 107 12.37 9.30 1.52
C LEU A 107 12.54 9.21 3.04
N LEU A 108 12.22 10.28 3.78
CA LEU A 108 12.24 10.28 5.24
C LEU A 108 11.23 9.28 5.82
N ALA A 109 10.02 9.18 5.25
CA ALA A 109 9.03 8.20 5.66
C ALA A 109 9.50 6.76 5.38
N MET A 110 10.10 6.51 4.21
CA MET A 110 10.67 5.20 3.86
C MET A 110 11.79 4.82 4.82
N ALA A 111 12.68 5.76 5.14
CA ALA A 111 13.75 5.57 6.11
C ALA A 111 13.19 5.26 7.51
N ALA A 112 12.17 5.99 7.96
CA ALA A 112 11.52 5.74 9.24
C ALA A 112 10.90 4.33 9.30
N VAL A 113 10.18 3.89 8.26
CA VAL A 113 9.63 2.53 8.19
C VAL A 113 10.75 1.48 8.27
N GLY A 114 11.84 1.67 7.52
CA GLY A 114 12.99 0.75 7.54
C GLY A 114 13.64 0.66 8.92
N VAL A 115 13.93 1.81 9.55
CA VAL A 115 14.54 1.88 10.89
C VAL A 115 13.66 1.24 11.94
N LEU A 116 12.36 1.55 11.97
CA LEU A 116 11.42 1.00 12.94
C LEU A 116 11.25 -0.51 12.78
N ALA A 117 11.13 -0.99 11.54
CA ALA A 117 11.02 -2.41 11.24
C ALA A 117 12.29 -3.18 11.67
N ALA A 118 13.47 -2.67 11.33
CA ALA A 118 14.75 -3.28 11.69
C ALA A 118 14.95 -3.27 13.21
N GLY A 119 14.68 -2.15 13.87
CA GLY A 119 14.77 -2.01 15.33
C GLY A 119 13.87 -2.98 16.06
N TYR A 120 12.60 -3.07 15.66
CA TYR A 120 11.64 -3.99 16.26
C TYR A 120 12.03 -5.47 16.03
N ALA A 121 12.44 -5.82 14.81
CA ALA A 121 12.90 -7.18 14.51
C ALA A 121 14.15 -7.56 15.32
N GLY A 122 15.11 -6.63 15.45
CA GLY A 122 16.31 -6.78 16.26
C GLY A 122 16.00 -6.97 17.75
N ALA A 123 15.12 -6.13 18.31
CA ALA A 123 14.71 -6.24 19.71
C ALA A 123 14.02 -7.58 20.00
N CYS A 124 13.14 -8.03 19.10
CA CYS A 124 12.49 -9.34 19.20
C CYS A 124 13.49 -10.50 19.13
N ALA A 125 14.47 -10.42 18.23
CA ALA A 125 15.52 -11.43 18.09
C ALA A 125 16.39 -11.51 19.35
N TRP A 126 16.79 -10.36 19.88
CA TRP A 126 17.58 -10.25 21.10
C TRP A 126 16.84 -10.82 22.32
N ALA A 127 15.56 -10.47 22.49
CA ALA A 127 14.72 -11.00 23.56
C ALA A 127 14.58 -12.54 23.49
N ARG A 128 14.39 -13.10 22.29
CA ARG A 128 14.34 -14.56 22.08
C ARG A 128 15.66 -15.24 22.40
N ALA A 129 16.79 -14.66 21.97
CA ALA A 129 18.11 -15.19 22.27
C ALA A 129 18.39 -15.21 23.79
N ARG A 130 18.00 -14.15 24.50
CA ARG A 130 18.15 -14.05 25.96
C ARG A 130 17.34 -15.12 26.70
N ARG A 131 16.08 -15.36 26.28
CA ARG A 131 15.21 -16.41 26.87
C ARG A 131 15.78 -17.80 26.66
N ARG A 132 16.30 -18.12 25.46
CA ARG A 132 16.94 -19.41 25.18
C ARG A 132 18.17 -19.67 26.07
N ARG A 133 19.02 -18.65 26.24
CA ARG A 133 20.19 -18.74 27.14
C ARG A 133 19.81 -18.94 28.59
N ALA A 134 18.71 -18.34 29.06
CA ALA A 134 18.21 -18.54 30.42
C ALA A 134 17.63 -19.95 30.63
N ALA A 135 16.98 -20.53 29.61
CA ALA A 135 16.44 -21.88 29.66
C ALA A 135 17.53 -22.97 29.66
N LEU A 136 18.65 -22.75 28.96
CA LEU A 136 19.80 -23.68 28.94
C LEU A 136 20.65 -23.66 30.21
N ARG A 137 20.44 -22.68 31.10
CA ARG A 137 21.16 -22.54 32.39
C ARG A 137 20.40 -23.13 33.57
N ARG A 138 19.20 -23.67 33.34
CA ARG A 138 18.42 -24.45 34.32
C ARG A 138 18.51 -25.91 33.95
#